data_AF-A0A914XD67-F1
#
_entry.id   AF-A0A914XD67-F1
#
_cell.length_a   1.000
_cell.length_b   1.000
_cell.length_c   1.000
_cell.angle_alpha   90.00
_cell.angle_beta   90.00
_cell.angle_gamma   90.00
#
_symmetry.space_group_name_H-M   'P 1'
#
loop_
_entity.id
_entity.type
_entity.pdbx_description
1 polymer ?
#
loop_
_entity_poly.entity_id
_entity_poly.type
_entity_poly.pdbx_seq_one_letter_code
_entity_poly.pdbx_strand_id
1 'polypeptide(L)'
;MQLLIVLGALVAATLAAPTVVSPALPPCGLPPFFDELPDRARDAIGKIWASYVDGEECINEHAEMKQILDTLPPPPPPPAAPAPPPCGAPKMIDMLPEETRVGLQKIWEGYVDGEDCTARQEQMQAFLDVMNRKMMEKFNIPMPPPPCALPPFTDKLPMNAKQEVEAIWAQYEEGNDCSKEHELTKAVIDALSQEVKESILPPGPPPMPPTTNPNEPAPVGPPPPRVLPKPDTSAPNVPPPPPVKQY
;
A
#
# COMPACT_ATOMS: atom_id res chain seq x y z
N MET A 1 -63.32 -45.85 21.85
CA MET A 1 -62.48 -44.81 22.47
C MET A 1 -61.02 -45.11 22.13
N GLN A 2 -60.43 -44.40 21.18
CA GLN A 2 -58.98 -44.21 21.11
C GLN A 2 -58.69 -43.02 20.20
N LEU A 3 -58.25 -41.95 20.85
CA LEU A 3 -57.96 -40.63 20.31
C LEU A 3 -56.43 -40.56 20.17
N LEU A 4 -55.91 -40.54 18.95
CA LEU A 4 -54.48 -40.30 18.70
C LEU A 4 -54.27 -38.79 18.47
N ILE A 5 -53.67 -38.14 19.47
CA ILE A 5 -53.17 -36.77 19.40
C ILE A 5 -51.71 -36.86 18.95
N VAL A 6 -51.42 -36.39 17.74
CA VAL A 6 -50.05 -36.20 17.26
C VAL A 6 -49.62 -34.78 17.62
N LEU A 7 -48.74 -34.66 18.62
CA LEU A 7 -48.07 -33.42 19.00
C LEU A 7 -47.00 -33.07 17.96
N GLY A 8 -47.22 -31.98 17.23
CA GLY A 8 -46.21 -31.33 16.40
C GLY A 8 -45.26 -30.51 17.28
N ALA A 9 -43.97 -30.83 17.24
CA ALA A 9 -42.91 -30.01 17.81
C ALA A 9 -42.47 -28.97 16.76
N LEU A 10 -42.76 -27.69 17.01
CA LEU A 10 -42.25 -26.57 16.23
C LEU A 10 -40.85 -26.22 16.76
N VAL A 11 -39.81 -26.52 15.99
CA VAL A 11 -38.43 -26.10 16.29
C VAL A 11 -38.25 -24.69 15.74
N ALA A 12 -38.11 -23.71 16.63
CA ALA A 12 -37.79 -22.34 16.26
C ALA A 12 -36.30 -22.24 15.94
N ALA A 13 -35.97 -22.12 14.65
CA ALA A 13 -34.61 -21.84 14.19
C ALA A 13 -34.28 -20.36 14.43
N THR A 14 -33.42 -20.09 15.41
CA THR A 14 -32.81 -18.78 15.62
C THR A 14 -31.76 -18.54 14.54
N LEU A 15 -32.07 -17.68 13.58
CA LEU A 15 -31.12 -17.16 12.60
C LEU A 15 -30.16 -16.19 13.31
N ALA A 16 -28.92 -16.62 13.52
CA ALA A 16 -27.82 -15.72 13.83
C ALA A 16 -27.41 -15.00 12.54
N ALA A 17 -27.52 -13.67 12.52
CA ALA A 17 -27.08 -12.86 11.38
C ALA A 17 -25.54 -12.89 11.28
N PRO A 18 -24.95 -13.06 10.09
CA PRO A 18 -23.51 -12.96 9.91
C PRO A 18 -23.05 -11.53 10.19
N THR A 19 -22.07 -11.38 11.08
CA THR A 19 -21.35 -10.14 11.32
C THR A 19 -20.48 -9.84 10.10
N VAL A 20 -20.96 -8.97 9.21
CA VAL A 20 -20.16 -8.39 8.13
C VAL A 20 -19.00 -7.64 8.78
N VAL A 21 -17.77 -8.10 8.55
CA VAL A 21 -16.56 -7.34 8.90
C VAL A 21 -16.49 -6.16 7.91
N SER A 22 -17.04 -5.02 8.32
CA SER A 22 -16.91 -3.78 7.54
C SER A 22 -15.44 -3.43 7.39
N PRO A 23 -14.98 -2.99 6.20
CA PRO A 23 -13.67 -2.38 6.07
C PRO A 23 -13.57 -1.25 7.10
N ALA A 24 -12.52 -1.27 7.90
CA ALA A 24 -12.34 -0.31 9.00
C ALA A 24 -12.53 1.11 8.45
N LEU A 25 -13.61 1.76 8.89
CA LEU A 25 -13.93 3.13 8.48
C LEU A 25 -12.70 4.00 8.77
N PRO A 26 -12.28 4.89 7.85
CA PRO A 26 -11.22 5.83 8.16
C PRO A 26 -11.57 6.62 9.42
N PRO A 27 -10.58 6.90 10.29
CA PRO A 27 -10.84 7.66 11.51
C PRO A 27 -11.49 9.00 11.16
N CYS A 28 -12.49 9.40 11.94
CA CYS A 28 -13.10 10.71 11.81
C CYS A 28 -12.10 11.81 12.20
N GLY A 29 -12.20 12.96 11.54
CA GLY A 29 -11.38 14.12 11.81
C GLY A 29 -10.51 14.56 10.63
N LEU A 30 -9.69 15.57 10.89
CA LEU A 30 -8.78 16.13 9.89
C LEU A 30 -7.75 15.07 9.46
N PRO A 31 -7.49 14.93 8.14
CA PRO A 31 -6.49 13.99 7.66
C PRO A 31 -5.08 14.42 8.05
N PRO A 32 -4.12 13.48 8.17
CA PRO A 32 -2.74 13.78 8.56
C PRO A 32 -2.00 14.71 7.57
N PHE A 33 -2.49 14.84 6.34
CA PHE A 33 -1.95 15.72 5.30
C PHE A 33 -2.67 17.08 5.21
N PHE A 34 -3.58 17.41 6.14
CA PHE A 34 -4.38 18.63 6.07
C PHE A 34 -3.55 19.91 5.91
N ASP A 35 -2.39 19.98 6.58
CA ASP A 35 -1.51 21.13 6.53
C ASP A 35 -0.73 21.29 5.21
N GLU A 36 -0.75 20.27 4.36
CA GLU A 36 -0.09 20.25 3.05
C GLU A 36 -1.03 20.71 1.91
N LEU A 37 -2.33 20.88 2.21
CA LEU A 37 -3.33 21.27 1.21
C LEU A 37 -3.25 22.76 0.86
N PRO A 38 -3.63 23.15 -0.38
CA PRO A 38 -3.77 24.56 -0.74
C PRO A 38 -4.73 25.28 0.21
N ASP A 39 -4.45 26.54 0.54
CA ASP A 39 -5.19 27.33 1.54
C ASP A 39 -6.72 27.25 1.36
N ARG A 40 -7.18 27.35 0.10
CA ARG A 40 -8.61 27.25 -0.24
C ARG A 40 -9.23 25.90 0.16
N ALA A 41 -8.52 24.80 -0.06
CA ALA A 41 -9.00 23.47 0.26
C ALA A 41 -8.91 23.20 1.76
N ARG A 42 -7.85 23.70 2.41
CA ARG A 42 -7.68 23.65 3.85
C ARG A 42 -8.82 24.38 4.57
N ASP A 43 -9.17 25.60 4.13
CA ASP A 43 -10.29 26.36 4.69
C ASP A 43 -11.63 25.66 4.50
N ALA A 44 -11.86 25.06 3.34
CA ALA A 44 -13.11 24.36 3.04
C ALA A 44 -13.25 23.07 3.85
N ILE A 45 -12.20 22.25 3.92
CA ILE A 45 -12.18 21.02 4.72
C ILE A 45 -12.24 21.36 6.21
N GLY A 46 -11.54 22.41 6.66
CA GLY A 46 -11.61 22.89 8.04
C GLY A 46 -13.03 23.30 8.45
N LYS A 47 -13.82 23.88 7.54
CA LYS A 47 -15.24 24.21 7.80
C LYS A 47 -16.13 22.98 7.93
N ILE A 48 -15.88 21.93 7.13
CA ILE A 48 -16.61 20.66 7.23
C ILE A 48 -16.41 20.04 8.61
N TRP A 49 -15.16 19.98 9.06
CA TRP A 49 -14.81 19.36 10.34
C TRP A 49 -15.01 20.27 11.56
N ALA A 50 -15.25 21.58 11.37
CA ALA A 50 -15.46 22.52 12.47
C ALA A 50 -16.75 22.27 13.26
N SER A 51 -17.76 21.65 12.65
CA SER A 51 -19.02 21.28 13.30
C SER A 51 -19.08 19.82 13.72
N TYR A 52 -18.05 19.02 13.44
CA TYR A 52 -18.05 17.60 13.77
C TYR A 52 -17.97 17.37 15.28
N VAL A 53 -18.79 16.43 15.78
CA VAL A 53 -18.83 16.03 17.19
C VAL A 53 -18.25 14.64 17.33
N ASP A 54 -17.27 14.51 18.23
CA ASP A 54 -16.57 13.25 18.48
C ASP A 54 -17.55 12.15 18.92
N GLY A 55 -17.56 11.04 18.18
CA GLY A 55 -18.45 9.91 18.42
C GLY A 55 -19.70 9.85 17.53
N GLU A 56 -19.94 10.85 16.67
CA GLU A 56 -20.95 10.76 15.61
C GLU A 56 -20.38 10.13 14.32
N GLU A 57 -21.26 9.58 13.48
CA GLU A 57 -20.88 9.02 12.18
C GLU A 57 -20.44 10.13 11.22
N CYS A 58 -19.17 10.13 10.84
CA CYS A 58 -18.56 11.19 10.00
C CYS A 58 -18.65 10.93 8.49
N ILE A 59 -19.67 10.19 8.04
CA ILE A 59 -19.77 9.72 6.65
C ILE A 59 -19.99 10.91 5.70
N ASN A 60 -20.79 11.88 6.11
CA ASN A 60 -21.09 13.06 5.28
C ASN A 60 -19.85 13.96 5.14
N GLU A 61 -19.10 14.15 6.21
CA GLU A 61 -17.89 14.95 6.28
C GLU A 61 -16.80 14.35 5.40
N HIS A 62 -16.63 13.02 5.44
CA HIS A 62 -15.73 12.31 4.53
C HIS A 62 -16.15 12.46 3.07
N ALA A 63 -17.46 12.37 2.78
CA ALA A 63 -17.97 12.53 1.42
C ALA A 63 -17.74 13.96 0.88
N GLU A 64 -18.00 14.99 1.69
CA GLU A 64 -17.76 16.39 1.31
C GLU A 64 -16.27 16.71 1.19
N MET A 65 -15.45 16.22 2.12
CA MET A 65 -13.99 16.34 2.03
C MET A 65 -13.47 15.70 0.75
N LYS A 66 -13.97 14.51 0.40
CA LYS A 66 -13.60 13.82 -0.84
C LYS A 66 -13.92 14.67 -2.08
N GLN A 67 -15.08 15.33 -2.12
CA GLN A 67 -15.41 16.22 -3.25
C GLN A 67 -14.40 17.37 -3.38
N ILE A 68 -13.96 17.95 -2.27
CA ILE A 68 -12.93 19.01 -2.31
C ILE A 68 -11.62 18.45 -2.84
N LEU A 69 -11.18 17.30 -2.33
CA LEU A 69 -9.95 16.64 -2.78
C LEU A 69 -10.00 16.27 -4.27
N ASP A 70 -11.14 15.79 -4.77
CA ASP A 70 -11.32 15.41 -6.18
C ASP A 70 -11.31 16.64 -7.12
N THR A 71 -11.54 17.85 -6.60
CA THR A 71 -11.45 19.11 -7.38
C THR A 71 -10.06 19.75 -7.34
N LEU A 72 -9.13 19.21 -6.53
CA LEU A 72 -7.77 19.70 -6.51
C LEU A 72 -7.08 19.45 -7.86
N PRO A 73 -6.24 20.37 -8.32
CA PRO A 73 -5.38 20.08 -9.47
C PRO A 73 -4.54 18.83 -9.14
N PRO A 74 -4.26 17.98 -10.13
CA PRO A 74 -3.33 16.88 -9.91
C PRO A 74 -2.02 17.46 -9.37
N PRO A 75 -1.34 16.75 -8.45
CA PRO A 75 -0.02 17.18 -8.00
C PRO A 75 0.85 17.40 -9.24
N PRO A 76 1.75 18.41 -9.22
CA PRO A 76 2.72 18.54 -10.30
C PRO A 76 3.41 17.19 -10.48
N PRO A 77 3.68 16.75 -11.73
CA PRO A 77 4.42 15.53 -11.93
C PRO A 77 5.67 15.62 -11.05
N PRO A 78 6.00 14.55 -10.31
CA PRO A 78 7.24 14.55 -9.55
C PRO A 78 8.35 15.03 -10.49
N PRO A 79 9.31 15.85 -10.00
CA PRO A 79 10.44 16.25 -10.83
C PRO A 79 10.96 14.99 -11.51
N ALA A 80 11.16 15.06 -12.84
CA ALA A 80 11.55 13.92 -13.66
C ALA A 80 12.55 13.10 -12.85
N ALA A 81 12.14 11.87 -12.49
CA ALA A 81 12.89 11.08 -11.53
C ALA A 81 14.36 11.14 -11.94
N PRO A 82 15.29 11.41 -11.00
CA PRO A 82 16.71 11.39 -11.33
C PRO A 82 16.95 10.10 -12.11
N ALA A 83 17.69 10.20 -13.23
CA ALA A 83 17.99 9.05 -14.06
C ALA A 83 18.33 7.88 -13.14
N PRO A 84 17.71 6.69 -13.33
CA PRO A 84 17.93 5.56 -12.45
C PRO A 84 19.44 5.44 -12.21
N PRO A 85 19.87 5.29 -10.94
CA PRO A 85 21.30 5.31 -10.62
C PRO A 85 22.02 4.37 -11.59
N PRO A 86 23.18 4.78 -12.13
CA PRO A 86 23.91 3.98 -13.10
C PRO A 86 24.07 2.60 -12.50
N CYS A 87 23.47 1.63 -13.17
CA CYS A 87 23.26 0.33 -12.61
C CYS A 87 24.61 -0.40 -12.66
N GLY A 88 25.10 -0.88 -11.52
CA GLY A 88 26.47 -1.39 -11.38
C GLY A 88 26.52 -2.65 -10.53
N ALA A 89 27.69 -3.31 -10.54
CA ALA A 89 27.91 -4.52 -9.76
C ALA A 89 27.56 -4.28 -8.28
N PRO A 90 26.65 -5.07 -7.67
CA PRO A 90 26.29 -4.88 -6.27
C PRO A 90 27.51 -4.99 -5.36
N LYS A 91 27.74 -3.97 -4.53
CA LYS A 91 28.84 -3.95 -3.54
C LYS A 91 28.74 -5.07 -2.51
N MET A 92 27.58 -5.71 -2.40
CA MET A 92 27.34 -6.81 -1.48
C MET A 92 27.78 -8.18 -1.99
N ILE A 93 28.23 -8.33 -3.26
CA ILE A 93 28.60 -9.63 -3.83
C ILE A 93 29.63 -10.37 -2.95
N ASP A 94 30.61 -9.65 -2.40
CA ASP A 94 31.66 -10.25 -1.58
C ASP A 94 31.18 -10.76 -0.21
N MET A 95 30.00 -10.32 0.24
CA MET A 95 29.40 -10.75 1.50
C MET A 95 28.46 -11.96 1.33
N LEU A 96 28.27 -12.44 0.11
CA LEU A 96 27.35 -13.53 -0.17
C LEU A 96 28.00 -14.91 0.01
N PRO A 97 27.20 -15.96 0.26
CA PRO A 97 27.69 -17.34 0.25
C PRO A 97 28.42 -17.67 -1.05
N GLU A 98 29.44 -18.52 -0.96
CA GLU A 98 30.39 -18.79 -2.06
C GLU A 98 29.72 -19.05 -3.42
N GLU A 99 28.68 -19.88 -3.44
CA GLU A 99 27.95 -20.23 -4.66
C GLU A 99 27.26 -19.00 -5.28
N THR A 100 26.59 -18.19 -4.46
CA THR A 100 25.92 -16.96 -4.91
C THR A 100 26.96 -15.92 -5.34
N ARG A 101 28.05 -15.78 -4.60
CA ARG A 101 29.14 -14.84 -4.87
C ARG A 101 29.78 -15.10 -6.23
N VAL A 102 30.22 -16.34 -6.49
CA VAL A 102 30.84 -16.72 -7.77
C VAL A 102 29.89 -16.53 -8.94
N GLY A 103 28.62 -16.92 -8.78
CA GLY A 103 27.61 -16.75 -9.82
C GLY A 103 27.36 -15.29 -10.17
N LEU A 104 27.22 -14.41 -9.17
CA LEU A 104 27.05 -12.98 -9.39
C LEU A 104 28.32 -12.32 -9.95
N GLN A 105 29.51 -12.66 -9.45
CA GLN A 105 30.77 -12.13 -10.02
C GLN A 105 30.89 -12.43 -11.51
N LYS A 106 30.46 -13.63 -11.94
CA LYS A 106 30.49 -14.03 -13.35
C LYS A 106 29.54 -13.20 -14.23
N ILE A 107 28.36 -12.83 -13.72
CA ILE A 107 27.39 -12.00 -14.46
C ILE A 107 27.96 -10.59 -14.70
N TRP A 108 28.70 -10.08 -13.71
CA TRP A 108 29.30 -8.75 -13.75
C TRP A 108 30.74 -8.74 -14.28
N GLU A 109 31.27 -9.89 -14.70
CA GLU A 109 32.63 -9.99 -15.25
C GLU A 109 32.75 -9.14 -16.52
N GLY A 110 33.75 -8.25 -16.53
CA GLY A 110 33.98 -7.31 -17.63
C GLY A 110 32.94 -6.20 -17.76
N TYR A 111 32.15 -5.87 -16.71
CA TYR A 111 31.30 -4.69 -16.71
C TYR A 111 32.14 -3.41 -16.55
N VAL A 112 31.79 -2.37 -17.29
CA VAL A 112 32.38 -1.03 -17.18
C VAL A 112 31.31 -0.05 -16.70
N ASP A 113 31.64 0.73 -15.67
CA ASP A 113 30.71 1.72 -15.11
C ASP A 113 30.23 2.71 -16.18
N GLY A 114 28.91 2.83 -16.30
CA GLY A 114 28.25 3.72 -17.25
C GLY A 114 27.77 3.05 -18.54
N GLU A 115 28.07 1.78 -18.76
CA GLU A 115 27.41 0.98 -19.81
C GLU A 115 25.97 0.60 -19.42
N ASP A 116 25.11 0.39 -20.42
CA ASP A 116 23.78 -0.18 -20.19
C ASP A 116 23.91 -1.56 -19.54
N CYS A 117 23.28 -1.72 -18.38
CA CYS A 117 23.39 -2.94 -17.61
C CYS A 117 22.07 -3.70 -17.48
N THR A 118 21.03 -3.31 -18.25
CA THR A 118 19.69 -3.92 -18.22
C THR A 118 19.78 -5.45 -18.37
N ALA A 119 20.51 -5.93 -19.39
CA ALA A 119 20.69 -7.37 -19.61
C ALA A 119 21.42 -8.07 -18.45
N ARG A 120 22.37 -7.38 -17.78
CA ARG A 120 23.08 -7.92 -16.60
C ARG A 120 22.18 -7.97 -15.36
N GLN A 121 21.29 -7.00 -15.19
CA GLN A 121 20.29 -7.03 -14.12
C GLN A 121 19.30 -8.19 -14.30
N GLU A 122 18.82 -8.42 -15.53
CA GLU A 122 17.95 -9.56 -15.82
C GLU A 122 18.65 -10.90 -15.53
N GLN A 123 19.91 -11.05 -15.94
CA GLN A 123 20.71 -12.24 -15.63
C GLN A 123 20.91 -12.42 -14.12
N MET A 124 21.19 -11.33 -13.41
CA MET A 124 21.32 -11.35 -11.95
C MET A 124 20.02 -11.78 -11.27
N GLN A 125 18.88 -11.22 -11.68
CA GLN A 125 17.58 -11.59 -11.13
C GLN A 125 17.26 -13.06 -11.40
N ALA A 126 17.44 -13.52 -12.64
CA ALA A 126 17.23 -14.92 -13.00
C ALA A 126 18.13 -15.87 -12.19
N PHE A 127 19.39 -15.49 -11.95
CA PHE A 127 20.29 -16.26 -11.10
C PHE A 127 19.81 -16.30 -9.64
N LEU A 128 19.41 -15.15 -9.08
CA LEU A 128 18.87 -15.08 -7.72
C LEU A 128 17.60 -15.92 -7.57
N ASP A 129 16.73 -15.97 -8.59
CA ASP A 129 15.52 -16.80 -8.57
C ASP A 129 15.83 -18.29 -8.56
N VAL A 130 16.84 -18.73 -9.32
CA VAL A 130 17.33 -20.11 -9.30
C VAL A 130 17.91 -20.46 -7.92
N MET A 131 18.73 -19.57 -7.36
CA MET A 131 19.32 -19.76 -6.03
C MET A 131 18.27 -19.78 -4.92
N ASN A 132 17.28 -18.89 -4.99
CA ASN A 132 16.15 -18.87 -4.06
C ASN A 132 15.36 -20.17 -4.14
N ARG A 133 15.05 -20.66 -5.35
CA ARG A 133 14.38 -21.96 -5.53
C ARG A 133 15.17 -23.09 -4.93
N LYS A 134 16.48 -23.18 -5.24
CA LYS A 134 17.38 -24.20 -4.69
C LYS A 134 17.48 -24.13 -3.18
N MET A 135 17.50 -22.92 -2.62
CA MET A 135 17.50 -22.71 -1.17
C MET A 135 16.20 -23.21 -0.54
N MET A 136 15.05 -22.84 -1.10
CA MET A 136 13.73 -23.29 -0.64
C MET A 136 13.60 -24.82 -0.68
N GLU A 137 14.06 -25.45 -1.77
CA GLU A 137 14.12 -26.92 -1.91
C GLU A 137 15.06 -27.55 -0.87
N LYS A 138 16.27 -27.02 -0.72
CA LYS A 138 17.30 -27.58 0.18
C LYS A 138 16.88 -27.54 1.65
N PHE A 139 16.25 -26.45 2.06
CA PHE A 139 15.87 -26.24 3.46
C PHE A 139 14.46 -26.75 3.76
N ASN A 140 13.75 -27.33 2.78
CA ASN A 140 12.35 -27.77 2.91
C ASN A 140 11.50 -26.68 3.59
N ILE A 141 11.81 -25.40 3.34
CA ILE A 141 11.13 -24.28 4.00
C ILE A 141 9.68 -24.35 3.52
N PRO A 142 8.71 -24.67 4.39
CA PRO A 142 7.33 -24.69 4.00
C PRO A 142 6.99 -23.25 3.60
N MET A 143 6.77 -23.02 2.31
CA MET A 143 6.07 -21.82 1.90
C MET A 143 4.76 -21.81 2.72
N PRO A 144 4.45 -20.73 3.45
CA PRO A 144 3.22 -20.69 4.22
C PRO A 144 2.09 -21.04 3.25
N PRO A 145 1.23 -22.02 3.60
CA PRO A 145 0.17 -22.44 2.70
C PRO A 145 -0.67 -21.21 2.36
N PRO A 146 -1.12 -21.09 1.10
CA PRO A 146 -2.06 -20.03 0.75
C PRO A 146 -3.26 -20.07 1.71
N PRO A 147 -3.85 -18.91 2.02
CA PRO A 147 -5.00 -18.89 2.90
C PRO A 147 -6.13 -19.73 2.30
N CYS A 148 -6.81 -20.50 3.15
CA CYS A 148 -8.00 -21.25 2.77
C CYS A 148 -9.18 -20.29 2.56
N ALA A 149 -9.17 -19.61 1.42
CA ALA A 149 -10.20 -18.68 1.01
C ALA A 149 -10.20 -18.54 -0.51
N LEU A 150 -11.30 -18.01 -1.05
CA LEU A 150 -11.40 -17.68 -2.46
C LEU A 150 -10.20 -16.80 -2.89
N PRO A 151 -9.46 -17.18 -3.95
CA PRO A 151 -8.25 -16.46 -4.32
C PRO A 151 -8.52 -15.00 -4.67
N PRO A 152 -7.67 -14.04 -4.26
CA PRO A 152 -7.90 -12.61 -4.50
C PRO A 152 -7.83 -12.20 -5.98
N PHE A 153 -7.31 -13.06 -6.85
CA PHE A 153 -7.27 -12.84 -8.30
C PHE A 153 -8.53 -13.33 -9.02
N THR A 154 -9.51 -13.92 -8.33
CA THR A 154 -10.69 -14.53 -8.94
C THR A 154 -11.48 -13.55 -9.80
N ASP A 155 -11.55 -12.28 -9.38
CA ASP A 155 -12.22 -11.21 -10.16
C ASP A 155 -11.52 -10.83 -11.46
N LYS A 156 -10.25 -11.22 -11.62
CA LYS A 156 -9.45 -10.95 -12.82
C LYS A 156 -9.50 -12.10 -13.82
N LEU A 157 -10.12 -13.24 -13.47
CA LEU A 157 -10.22 -14.39 -14.34
C LEU A 157 -11.23 -14.14 -15.46
N PRO A 158 -11.02 -14.75 -16.65
CA PRO A 158 -12.06 -14.78 -17.68
C PRO A 158 -13.31 -15.47 -17.14
N MET A 159 -14.49 -15.01 -17.59
CA MET A 159 -15.80 -15.40 -17.04
C MET A 159 -15.96 -16.90 -16.77
N ASN A 160 -15.52 -17.75 -17.69
CA ASN A 160 -15.60 -19.21 -17.54
C ASN A 160 -14.74 -19.72 -16.37
N ALA A 161 -13.47 -19.33 -16.33
CA ALA A 161 -12.56 -19.73 -15.25
C ALA A 161 -12.94 -19.11 -13.90
N LYS A 162 -13.48 -17.89 -13.90
CA LYS A 162 -14.03 -17.26 -12.69
C LYS A 162 -15.15 -18.12 -12.09
N GLN A 163 -16.13 -18.50 -12.91
CA GLN A 163 -17.25 -19.33 -12.48
C GLN A 163 -16.80 -20.70 -11.97
N GLU A 164 -15.80 -21.30 -12.62
CA GLU A 164 -15.25 -22.59 -12.20
C GLU A 164 -14.54 -22.48 -10.84
N VAL A 165 -13.71 -21.45 -10.64
CA VAL A 165 -13.07 -21.18 -9.35
C VAL A 165 -14.11 -20.88 -8.27
N GLU A 166 -15.10 -20.02 -8.53
CA GLU A 166 -16.18 -19.75 -7.57
C GLU A 166 -16.95 -21.03 -7.21
N ALA A 167 -17.22 -21.92 -8.17
CA ALA A 167 -17.86 -23.20 -7.92
C ALA A 167 -17.01 -24.16 -7.08
N ILE A 168 -15.68 -24.19 -7.26
CA ILE A 168 -14.75 -24.97 -6.44
C ILE A 168 -14.83 -24.53 -4.97
N TRP A 169 -14.86 -23.21 -4.73
CA TRP A 169 -14.86 -22.65 -3.38
C TRP A 169 -16.26 -22.46 -2.77
N ALA A 170 -17.34 -22.60 -3.54
CA ALA A 170 -18.71 -22.39 -3.08
C ALA A 170 -19.14 -23.33 -1.94
N GLN A 171 -18.49 -24.50 -1.82
CA GLN A 171 -18.78 -25.51 -0.79
C GLN A 171 -17.71 -25.55 0.31
N TYR A 172 -16.70 -24.67 0.25
CA TYR A 172 -15.67 -24.62 1.26
C TYR A 172 -16.21 -23.98 2.54
N GLU A 173 -15.93 -24.61 3.69
CA GLU A 173 -16.27 -24.08 5.01
C GLU A 173 -14.99 -23.72 5.77
N GLU A 174 -14.98 -22.54 6.40
CA GLU A 174 -13.82 -22.05 7.14
C GLU A 174 -13.40 -23.03 8.24
N GLY A 175 -12.11 -23.36 8.26
CA GLY A 175 -11.53 -24.30 9.23
C GLY A 175 -11.42 -25.75 8.72
N ASN A 176 -12.00 -26.07 7.56
CA ASN A 176 -11.76 -27.35 6.89
C ASN A 176 -10.44 -27.33 6.08
N ASP A 177 -9.90 -28.51 5.80
CA ASP A 177 -8.78 -28.67 4.86
C ASP A 177 -9.18 -28.17 3.48
N CYS A 178 -8.38 -27.26 2.92
CA CYS A 178 -8.64 -26.61 1.63
C CYS A 178 -7.72 -27.13 0.51
N SER A 179 -6.99 -28.23 0.76
CA SER A 179 -5.99 -28.76 -0.17
C SER A 179 -6.62 -29.12 -1.53
N LYS A 180 -7.84 -29.66 -1.50
CA LYS A 180 -8.60 -30.03 -2.70
C LYS A 180 -9.00 -28.80 -3.52
N GLU A 181 -9.50 -27.77 -2.88
CA GLU A 181 -9.91 -26.51 -3.50
C GLU A 181 -8.72 -25.82 -4.14
N HIS A 182 -7.56 -25.83 -3.48
CA HIS A 182 -6.31 -25.35 -4.04
C HIS A 182 -5.86 -26.15 -5.26
N GLU A 183 -5.89 -27.49 -5.22
CA GLU A 183 -5.51 -28.33 -6.36
C GLU A 183 -6.43 -28.11 -7.57
N LEU A 184 -7.74 -28.06 -7.35
CA LEU A 184 -8.71 -27.81 -8.42
C LEU A 184 -8.53 -26.40 -9.00
N THR A 185 -8.38 -25.39 -8.14
CA THR A 185 -8.12 -24.01 -8.58
C THR A 185 -6.85 -23.95 -9.41
N LYS A 186 -5.78 -24.61 -8.97
CA LYS A 186 -4.51 -24.69 -9.71
C LYS A 186 -4.72 -25.30 -11.10
N ALA A 187 -5.51 -26.36 -11.22
CA ALA A 187 -5.80 -26.99 -12.51
C ALA A 187 -6.53 -26.02 -13.47
N VAL A 188 -7.49 -25.24 -12.96
CA VAL A 188 -8.16 -24.19 -13.75
C VAL A 188 -7.17 -23.15 -14.24
N ILE A 189 -6.30 -22.64 -13.35
CA ILE A 189 -5.28 -21.66 -13.71
C ILE A 189 -4.28 -22.24 -14.72
N ASP A 190 -3.82 -23.47 -14.52
CA ASP A 190 -2.85 -24.13 -15.40
C ASP A 190 -3.40 -24.35 -16.82
N ALA A 191 -4.72 -24.47 -16.98
CA ALA A 191 -5.40 -24.56 -18.28
C ALA A 191 -5.52 -23.22 -19.03
N LEU A 192 -5.29 -22.08 -18.37
CA LEU A 192 -5.36 -20.76 -19.00
C LEU A 192 -4.16 -20.51 -19.93
N SER A 193 -4.36 -19.59 -20.88
CA SER A 193 -3.27 -19.10 -21.73
C SER A 193 -2.24 -18.33 -20.90
N GLN A 194 -1.01 -18.29 -21.42
CA GLN A 194 0.10 -17.60 -20.76
C GLN A 194 -0.17 -16.10 -20.55
N GLU A 195 -0.77 -15.44 -21.55
CA GLU A 195 -1.17 -14.03 -21.49
C GLU A 195 -2.16 -13.77 -20.34
N VAL A 196 -3.14 -14.66 -20.14
CA VAL A 196 -4.10 -14.52 -19.04
C VAL A 196 -3.41 -14.74 -17.70
N LYS A 197 -2.52 -15.74 -17.57
CA LYS A 197 -1.75 -16.01 -16.35
C LYS A 197 -0.91 -14.80 -15.92
N GLU A 198 -0.28 -14.14 -16.87
CA GLU A 198 0.53 -12.94 -16.64
C GLU A 198 -0.32 -11.73 -16.21
N SER A 199 -1.58 -11.67 -16.62
CA SER A 199 -2.52 -10.60 -16.25
C SER A 199 -3.13 -10.74 -14.84
N ILE A 200 -3.22 -11.97 -14.32
CA ILE A 200 -3.88 -12.27 -13.04
C ILE A 200 -2.89 -12.40 -11.87
N LEU A 201 -1.66 -12.83 -12.14
CA LEU A 201 -0.59 -12.89 -11.14
C LEU A 201 -0.02 -11.49 -10.92
N PRO A 202 0.30 -11.11 -9.66
CA PRO A 202 0.96 -9.83 -9.44
C PRO A 202 2.27 -9.77 -10.24
N PRO A 203 2.67 -8.59 -10.76
CA PRO A 203 4.03 -8.41 -11.25
C PRO A 203 5.01 -8.87 -10.17
N GLY A 204 6.10 -9.50 -10.57
CA GLY A 204 7.16 -9.95 -9.65
C GLY A 204 7.54 -8.84 -8.67
N PRO A 205 8.13 -9.18 -7.50
CA PRO A 205 8.39 -8.23 -6.43
C PRO A 205 9.01 -6.94 -7.01
N PRO A 206 8.48 -5.77 -6.64
CA PRO A 206 8.99 -4.50 -7.15
C PRO A 206 10.50 -4.42 -6.88
N PRO A 207 11.27 -3.77 -7.78
CA PRO A 207 12.69 -3.57 -7.53
C PRO A 207 12.87 -2.96 -6.14
N MET A 208 13.71 -3.60 -5.32
CA MET A 208 13.93 -3.18 -3.94
C MET A 208 14.25 -1.68 -3.90
N PRO A 209 13.73 -0.93 -2.92
CA PRO A 209 14.10 0.47 -2.74
C PRO A 209 15.62 0.56 -2.56
N PRO A 210 16.27 1.58 -3.15
CA PRO A 210 17.70 1.78 -2.96
C PRO A 210 17.99 1.87 -1.46
N THR A 211 18.87 0.99 -0.97
CA THR A 211 19.37 1.05 0.39
C THR A 211 20.07 2.39 0.53
N THR A 212 19.50 3.29 1.33
CA THR A 212 20.12 4.57 1.65
C THR A 212 21.46 4.28 2.31
N ASN A 213 22.52 4.74 1.65
CA ASN A 213 23.90 4.54 2.06
C ASN A 213 24.11 5.26 3.41
N PRO A 214 24.47 4.56 4.50
CA PRO A 214 24.70 5.18 5.82
C PRO A 214 25.85 6.19 5.85
N ASN A 215 26.64 6.26 4.78
CA ASN A 215 27.77 7.18 4.63
C ASN A 215 27.51 8.35 3.67
N GLU A 216 26.27 8.54 3.20
CA GLU A 216 25.93 9.74 2.44
C GLU A 216 25.67 10.90 3.42
N PRO A 217 26.44 12.00 3.35
CA PRO A 217 26.18 13.16 4.20
C PRO A 217 24.80 13.70 3.86
N ALA A 218 23.96 13.85 4.89
CA ALA A 218 22.59 14.31 4.75
C ALA A 218 22.49 15.51 3.80
N PRO A 219 21.48 15.58 2.91
CA PRO A 219 21.25 16.76 2.10
C PRO A 219 21.15 17.95 3.06
N VAL A 220 22.06 18.91 2.87
CA VAL A 220 22.07 20.14 3.65
C VAL A 220 20.71 20.79 3.43
N GLY A 221 19.87 20.73 4.46
CA GLY A 221 18.52 21.29 4.40
C GLY A 221 18.58 22.75 3.96
N PRO A 222 17.49 23.29 3.40
CA PRO A 222 17.43 24.70 3.05
C PRO A 222 17.86 25.54 4.26
N PRO A 223 18.66 26.60 4.06
CA PRO A 223 19.14 27.42 5.16
C PRO A 223 17.93 27.92 5.96
N PRO A 224 18.03 27.96 7.29
CA PRO A 224 16.92 28.42 8.13
C PRO A 224 16.48 29.80 7.65
N PRO A 225 15.17 30.08 7.64
CA PRO A 225 14.67 31.39 7.27
C PRO A 225 15.38 32.45 8.10
N ARG A 226 15.95 33.45 7.43
CA ARG A 226 16.53 34.63 8.09
C ARG A 226 15.49 35.19 9.04
N VAL A 227 15.73 35.06 10.34
CA VAL A 227 14.98 35.76 11.36
C VAL A 227 15.23 37.25 11.13
N LEU A 228 14.25 37.92 10.52
CA LEU A 228 14.23 39.37 10.48
C LEU A 228 14.22 39.87 11.93
N PRO A 229 15.14 40.75 12.33
CA PRO A 229 15.12 41.34 13.66
C PRO A 229 13.78 42.04 13.86
N LYS A 230 13.12 41.75 14.99
CA LYS A 230 11.89 42.44 15.40
C LYS A 230 12.15 43.95 15.42
N PRO A 231 11.24 44.78 14.90
CA PRO A 231 11.37 46.22 15.01
C PRO A 231 11.39 46.61 16.49
N ASP A 232 12.42 47.37 16.88
CA ASP A 232 12.56 47.93 18.22
C ASP A 232 11.37 48.83 18.55
N THR A 233 10.48 48.34 19.41
CA THR A 233 9.40 49.13 20.00
C THR A 233 9.96 50.02 21.12
N SER A 234 10.78 51.00 20.76
CA SER A 234 11.21 52.09 21.64
C SER A 234 10.73 53.41 21.07
N ALA A 235 9.44 53.70 21.22
CA ALA A 235 8.90 55.02 20.94
C ALA A 235 9.17 55.94 22.15
N PRO A 236 9.72 57.15 21.95
CA PRO A 236 9.92 58.11 23.03
C PRO A 236 8.60 58.68 23.54
N ASN A 237 8.51 58.79 24.86
CA ASN A 237 7.35 59.27 25.61
C ASN A 237 7.15 60.78 25.35
N VAL A 238 6.14 61.14 24.56
CA VAL A 238 5.79 62.54 24.29
C VAL A 238 4.74 63.00 25.30
N PRO A 239 5.00 64.06 26.10
CA PRO A 239 4.01 64.57 27.04
C PRO A 239 2.83 65.25 26.33
N PRO A 240 1.60 65.17 26.88
CA PRO A 240 0.42 65.72 26.24
C PRO A 240 0.42 67.26 26.21
N PRO A 241 -0.20 67.88 25.17
CA PRO A 241 -0.26 69.33 25.05
C PRO A 241 -1.23 69.96 26.07
N PRO A 242 -1.00 71.23 26.45
CA PRO A 242 -1.83 71.93 27.42
C PRO A 242 -3.23 72.27 26.87
N PRO A 243 -4.24 72.41 27.74
CA PRO A 243 -5.61 72.67 27.32
C PRO A 243 -5.77 74.08 26.74
N VAL A 244 -6.39 74.14 25.56
CA VAL A 244 -6.71 75.38 24.84
C VAL A 244 -7.87 76.08 25.55
N LYS A 245 -7.64 77.33 25.99
CA LYS A 245 -8.71 78.20 26.48
C LYS A 245 -9.56 78.68 25.30
N GLN A 246 -10.85 78.38 25.34
CA GLN A 246 -11.83 78.95 24.42
C GLN A 246 -12.18 80.36 24.88
N TYR A 247 -12.07 81.33 23.97
CA TYR A 247 -12.63 82.68 24.09
C TYR A 247 -13.64 82.88 22.97
#